data_AF-A0A956VUQ0-F1
#
_entry.id   AF-A0A956VUQ0-F1
#
_cell.length_a   1.000
_cell.length_b   1.000
_cell.length_c   1.000
_cell.angle_alpha   90.00
_cell.angle_beta   90.00
_cell.angle_gamma   90.00
#
_symmetry.space_group_name_H-M   'P 1'
#
loop_
_entity.id
_entity.type
_entity.pdbx_description
1 polymer ?
#
loop_
_entity_poly.entity_id
_entity_poly.type
_entity_poly.pdbx_seq_one_letter_code
_entity_poly.pdbx_strand_id
1 'polypeptide(L)'
;AVFRQRRVGRGGAEFVCFKFRSMYVDAEERLAMLAHLNEAQGHVFKIRNDPRRTRIGKVLRKTSLDELPQFWNVLRGDMTLVGPRPPLVTEVERYEARERLRLRGTPGITGPWQVSARERHDFEEMLQLDIDYLDSISFTRDCALLLATIPAVLGARGSH
;
A
#
# COMPACT_ATOMS: atom_id res chain seq x y z
N ALA A 1 4.71 -5.18 -18.08
CA ALA A 1 3.74 -6.27 -17.88
C ALA A 1 2.85 -5.97 -16.68
N VAL A 2 1.56 -6.32 -16.74
CA VAL A 2 0.66 -6.25 -15.58
C VAL A 2 0.98 -7.39 -14.63
N PHE A 3 1.11 -7.06 -13.36
CA PHE A 3 1.27 -7.96 -12.23
C PHE A 3 -0.04 -8.03 -11.44
N ARG A 4 -0.35 -9.22 -10.93
CA ARG A 4 -1.56 -9.52 -10.17
C ARG A 4 -1.13 -10.00 -8.81
N GLN A 5 -1.64 -9.38 -7.75
CA GLN A 5 -1.31 -9.74 -6.39
C GLN A 5 -2.59 -9.93 -5.57
N ARG A 6 -2.67 -11.05 -4.85
CA ARG A 6 -3.77 -11.28 -3.89
C ARG A 6 -3.61 -10.33 -2.72
N ARG A 7 -4.70 -9.63 -2.39
CA ARG A 7 -4.81 -8.67 -1.31
C ARG A 7 -6.11 -8.87 -0.57
N VAL A 8 -6.17 -8.37 0.66
CA VAL A 8 -7.38 -8.42 1.48
C VAL A 8 -8.07 -7.06 1.42
N GLY A 9 -9.39 -7.07 1.19
CA GLY A 9 -10.25 -5.91 1.13
C GLY A 9 -11.25 -5.86 2.28
N ARG A 10 -12.36 -5.17 2.04
CA ARG A 10 -13.40 -4.93 3.06
C ARG A 10 -13.93 -6.25 3.62
N GLY A 11 -14.05 -6.33 4.93
CA GLY A 11 -14.58 -7.51 5.64
C GLY A 11 -13.68 -8.74 5.56
N GLY A 12 -12.42 -8.59 5.14
CA GLY A 12 -11.51 -9.73 4.96
C GLY A 12 -11.64 -10.43 3.61
N ALA A 13 -12.46 -9.92 2.69
CA ALA A 13 -12.62 -10.52 1.37
C ALA A 13 -11.36 -10.36 0.52
N GLU A 14 -10.88 -11.44 -0.09
CA GLU A 14 -9.72 -11.36 -0.97
C GLU A 14 -10.07 -10.85 -2.37
N PHE A 15 -9.15 -10.09 -2.96
CA PHE A 15 -9.26 -9.63 -4.35
C PHE A 15 -7.90 -9.60 -5.05
N VAL A 16 -7.93 -9.51 -6.38
CA VAL A 16 -6.73 -9.38 -7.20
C VAL A 16 -6.43 -7.90 -7.42
N CYS A 17 -5.37 -7.40 -6.78
CA CYS A 17 -4.86 -6.06 -6.99
C CYS A 17 -3.95 -6.03 -8.22
N PHE A 18 -4.25 -5.15 -9.18
CA PHE A 18 -3.47 -4.99 -10.40
C PHE A 18 -2.40 -3.91 -10.23
N LYS A 19 -1.16 -4.20 -10.64
CA LYS A 19 -0.05 -3.22 -10.66
C LYS A 19 0.81 -3.43 -11.90
N PHE A 20 1.64 -2.46 -12.29
CA PHE A 20 2.75 -2.77 -13.20
C PHE A 20 3.86 -3.48 -12.44
N ARG A 21 4.44 -4.50 -13.07
CA ARG A 21 5.58 -5.22 -12.49
C ARG A 21 6.77 -4.27 -12.33
N SER A 22 7.13 -3.97 -11.09
CA SER A 22 8.28 -3.12 -10.72
C SER A 22 9.47 -3.90 -10.12
N MET A 23 9.30 -5.21 -9.92
CA MET A 23 10.32 -6.11 -9.36
C MET A 23 10.66 -7.25 -10.33
N TYR A 24 11.83 -7.87 -10.15
CA TYR A 24 12.20 -9.10 -10.88
C TYR A 24 11.22 -10.24 -10.58
N VAL A 25 11.17 -11.24 -11.45
CA VAL A 25 10.21 -12.36 -11.33
C VAL A 25 10.49 -13.20 -10.07
N ASP A 26 11.75 -13.32 -9.69
CA ASP A 26 12.24 -14.04 -8.51
C ASP A 26 12.27 -13.18 -7.23
N ALA A 27 11.60 -12.01 -7.22
CA ALA A 27 11.60 -11.10 -6.08
C ALA A 27 10.99 -11.72 -4.80
N GLU A 28 10.02 -12.61 -4.94
CA GLU A 28 9.41 -13.31 -3.80
C GLU A 28 10.37 -14.35 -3.21
N GLU A 29 11.09 -15.10 -4.03
CA GLU A 29 12.12 -16.05 -3.60
C GLU A 29 13.26 -15.34 -2.86
N ARG A 30 13.67 -14.17 -3.37
CA ARG A 30 14.70 -13.33 -2.73
C ARG A 30 14.24 -12.68 -1.42
N LEU A 31 12.93 -12.59 -1.16
CA LEU A 31 12.41 -11.91 0.04
C LEU A 31 12.95 -12.54 1.33
N ALA A 32 12.98 -13.88 1.39
CA ALA A 32 13.44 -14.62 2.57
C ALA A 32 14.91 -14.30 2.91
N MET A 33 15.77 -14.22 1.88
CA MET A 33 17.19 -13.86 2.06
C MET A 33 17.39 -12.41 2.49
N LEU A 34 16.42 -11.53 2.23
CA LEU A 34 16.49 -10.10 2.55
C LEU A 34 15.74 -9.72 3.84
N ALA A 35 15.17 -10.70 4.56
CA ALA A 35 14.42 -10.48 5.79
C ALA A 35 15.23 -9.67 6.84
N HIS A 36 16.54 -9.94 6.93
CA HIS A 36 17.46 -9.26 7.84
C HIS A 36 17.71 -7.78 7.52
N LEU A 37 17.32 -7.31 6.32
CA LEU A 37 17.43 -5.92 5.91
C LEU A 37 16.14 -5.13 6.12
N ASN A 38 15.10 -5.74 6.71
CA ASN A 38 13.83 -5.05 6.93
C ASN A 38 14.02 -3.82 7.82
N GLU A 39 13.70 -2.65 7.29
CA GLU A 39 13.73 -1.38 8.01
C GLU A 39 12.37 -1.07 8.66
N ALA A 40 11.31 -1.82 8.32
CA ALA A 40 9.98 -1.65 8.92
C ALA A 40 9.79 -2.53 10.16
N GLN A 41 8.97 -2.05 11.10
CA GLN A 41 8.54 -2.76 12.29
C GLN A 41 7.12 -3.34 12.08
N GLY A 42 6.79 -4.40 12.81
CA GLY A 42 5.49 -5.07 12.74
C GLY A 42 5.32 -5.95 11.50
N HIS A 43 4.12 -5.95 10.91
CA HIS A 43 3.77 -6.90 9.84
C HIS A 43 4.26 -6.50 8.45
N VAL A 44 4.83 -5.31 8.27
CA VAL A 44 5.19 -4.78 6.96
C VAL A 44 6.67 -5.00 6.66
N PHE A 45 6.97 -5.30 5.40
CA PHE A 45 8.34 -5.36 4.91
C PHE A 45 8.69 -4.14 4.06
N LYS A 46 9.77 -3.43 4.42
CA LYS A 46 10.26 -2.27 3.69
C LYS A 46 11.78 -2.22 3.76
N ILE A 47 12.40 -2.20 2.59
CA ILE A 47 13.83 -1.88 2.41
C ILE A 47 13.88 -0.63 1.55
N ARG A 48 14.73 0.33 1.92
CA ARG A 48 14.99 1.51 1.10
C ARG A 48 15.56 1.07 -0.25
N ASN A 49 16.83 0.72 -0.31
CA ASN A 49 17.46 0.25 -1.56
C ASN A 49 17.19 -1.23 -1.88
N ASP A 50 15.92 -1.60 -2.06
CA ASP A 50 15.52 -2.98 -2.31
C ASP A 50 16.12 -3.53 -3.63
N PRO A 51 17.01 -4.55 -3.56
CA PRO A 51 17.71 -5.10 -4.73
C PRO A 51 16.78 -5.87 -5.67
N ARG A 52 15.53 -6.15 -5.25
CA ARG A 52 14.53 -6.84 -6.06
C ARG A 52 13.85 -5.92 -7.08
N ARG A 53 14.01 -4.60 -6.96
CA ARG A 53 13.43 -3.63 -7.91
C ARG A 53 14.26 -3.57 -9.20
N THR A 54 13.60 -3.57 -10.35
CA THR A 54 14.26 -3.35 -11.64
C THR A 54 14.60 -1.86 -11.82
N ARG A 55 15.49 -1.51 -12.75
CA ARG A 55 15.83 -0.09 -13.03
C ARG A 55 14.58 0.72 -13.41
N ILE A 56 13.75 0.19 -14.30
CA ILE A 56 12.46 0.80 -14.69
C ILE A 56 11.49 0.77 -13.50
N GLY A 57 11.49 -0.31 -12.72
CA GLY A 57 10.66 -0.44 -11.53
C GLY A 57 10.92 0.63 -10.47
N LYS A 58 12.17 1.05 -10.29
CA LYS A 58 12.52 2.19 -9.43
C LYS A 58 11.84 3.48 -9.92
N VAL A 59 11.84 3.74 -11.23
CA VAL A 59 11.16 4.91 -11.81
C VAL A 59 9.65 4.80 -11.62
N LEU A 60 9.04 3.65 -11.93
CA LEU A 60 7.60 3.44 -11.78
C LEU A 60 7.12 3.68 -10.34
N ARG A 61 7.84 3.16 -9.34
CA ARG A 61 7.50 3.36 -7.92
C ARG A 61 7.74 4.80 -7.47
N LYS A 62 8.80 5.45 -7.98
CA LYS A 62 9.09 6.86 -7.69
C LYS A 62 7.96 7.78 -8.14
N THR A 63 7.39 7.51 -9.31
CA THR A 63 6.28 8.29 -9.86
C THR A 63 4.91 7.71 -9.52
N SER A 64 4.84 6.64 -8.70
CA SER A 64 3.61 5.88 -8.39
C SER A 64 2.85 5.37 -9.63
N LEU A 65 3.51 5.31 -10.79
CA LEU A 65 2.93 4.81 -12.02
C LEU A 65 2.68 3.31 -11.98
N ASP A 66 3.38 2.57 -11.10
CA ASP A 66 3.12 1.14 -10.92
C ASP A 66 1.72 0.83 -10.39
N GLU A 67 1.03 1.83 -9.84
CA GLU A 67 -0.31 1.71 -9.28
C GLU A 67 -1.43 2.06 -10.26
N LEU A 68 -1.12 2.56 -11.46
CA LEU A 68 -2.13 2.90 -12.48
C LEU A 68 -3.10 1.74 -12.79
N PRO A 69 -2.69 0.46 -12.86
CA PRO A 69 -3.64 -0.61 -13.08
C PRO A 69 -4.69 -0.79 -11.97
N GLN A 70 -4.46 -0.25 -10.76
CA GLN A 70 -5.43 -0.30 -9.65
C GLN A 70 -6.70 0.51 -9.94
N PHE A 71 -6.68 1.47 -10.87
CA PHE A 71 -7.91 2.14 -11.31
C PHE A 71 -8.96 1.15 -11.84
N TRP A 72 -8.52 0.02 -12.42
CA TRP A 72 -9.42 -1.06 -12.81
C TRP A 72 -10.10 -1.73 -11.60
N ASN A 73 -9.40 -1.86 -10.47
CA ASN A 73 -9.99 -2.35 -9.22
C ASN A 73 -11.04 -1.39 -8.66
N VAL A 74 -10.82 -0.07 -8.81
CA VAL A 74 -11.80 0.95 -8.43
C VAL A 74 -13.06 0.85 -9.27
N LEU A 75 -12.92 0.72 -10.59
CA LEU A 75 -14.06 0.56 -11.49
C LEU A 75 -14.85 -0.73 -11.24
N ARG A 76 -14.18 -1.81 -10.81
CA ARG A 76 -14.81 -3.07 -10.40
C ARG A 76 -15.47 -3.04 -9.02
N GLY A 77 -15.20 -2.01 -8.21
CA GLY A 77 -15.67 -1.92 -6.83
C GLY A 77 -14.86 -2.71 -5.81
N ASP A 78 -13.69 -3.26 -6.17
CA ASP A 78 -12.80 -3.92 -5.20
C ASP A 78 -12.08 -2.89 -4.29
N MET A 79 -11.86 -1.68 -4.84
CA MET A 79 -11.12 -0.59 -4.20
C MET A 79 -11.84 0.75 -4.35
N THR A 80 -11.42 1.75 -3.58
CA THR A 80 -11.79 3.16 -3.71
C THR A 80 -10.56 3.99 -4.11
N LEU A 81 -10.75 5.27 -4.44
CA LEU A 81 -9.62 6.18 -4.65
C LEU A 81 -8.89 6.46 -3.33
N VAL A 82 -9.65 6.71 -2.26
CA VAL A 82 -9.13 6.98 -0.92
C VAL A 82 -9.57 5.88 0.04
N GLY A 83 -8.65 5.36 0.83
CA GLY A 83 -8.91 4.31 1.81
C GLY A 83 -7.63 3.72 2.41
N PRO A 84 -7.76 2.79 3.38
CA PRO A 84 -6.62 2.06 3.94
C PRO A 84 -5.83 1.32 2.86
N ARG A 85 -4.52 1.14 3.08
CA ARG A 85 -3.68 0.33 2.18
C ARG A 85 -4.18 -1.12 2.16
N PRO A 86 -4.40 -1.75 0.99
CA PRO A 86 -4.77 -3.17 0.93
C PRO A 86 -3.62 -4.06 1.41
N PRO A 87 -3.76 -4.78 2.55
CA PRO A 87 -2.69 -5.62 3.07
C PRO A 87 -2.51 -6.92 2.24
N LEU A 88 -1.34 -7.54 2.39
CA LEU A 88 -1.09 -8.90 1.91
C LEU A 88 -1.93 -9.88 2.72
N VAL A 89 -2.29 -11.01 2.12
CA VAL A 89 -2.92 -12.13 2.84
C VAL A 89 -2.04 -12.57 4.02
N THR A 90 -0.73 -12.71 3.79
CA THR A 90 0.26 -13.09 4.81
C THR A 90 0.44 -12.06 5.94
N GLU A 91 0.10 -10.79 5.71
CA GLU A 91 0.08 -9.78 6.77
C GLU A 91 -1.17 -10.00 7.65
N VAL A 92 -2.34 -10.17 7.03
CA VAL A 92 -3.62 -10.34 7.73
C VAL A 92 -3.69 -11.63 8.55
N GLU A 93 -3.04 -12.69 8.11
CA GLU A 93 -2.92 -13.94 8.88
C GLU A 93 -2.28 -13.74 10.26
N ARG A 94 -1.47 -12.69 10.42
CA ARG A 94 -0.80 -12.35 11.68
C ARG A 94 -1.53 -11.29 12.49
N TYR A 95 -2.63 -10.75 11.96
CA TYR A 95 -3.32 -9.64 12.60
C TYR A 95 -4.07 -10.05 13.86
N GLU A 96 -3.85 -9.28 14.92
CA GLU A 96 -4.65 -9.24 16.13
C GLU A 96 -6.02 -8.56 15.88
N ALA A 97 -6.92 -8.68 16.85
CA ALA A 97 -8.29 -8.16 16.75
C ALA A 97 -8.34 -6.66 16.43
N ARG A 98 -7.44 -5.86 17.03
CA ARG A 98 -7.34 -4.41 16.78
C ARG A 98 -6.88 -4.12 15.35
N GLU A 99 -5.90 -4.86 14.86
CA GLU A 99 -5.30 -4.63 13.54
C GLU A 99 -6.29 -4.96 12.42
N ARG A 100 -7.21 -5.90 12.66
CA ARG A 100 -8.34 -6.21 11.76
C ARG A 100 -9.35 -5.07 11.62
N LEU A 101 -9.36 -4.06 12.50
CA LEU A 101 -10.25 -2.89 12.38
C LEU A 101 -10.02 -2.11 11.09
N ARG A 102 -8.81 -2.15 10.51
CA ARG A 102 -8.52 -1.52 9.22
C ARG A 102 -9.26 -2.18 8.04
N LEU A 103 -9.72 -3.41 8.21
CA LEU A 103 -10.47 -4.16 7.19
C LEU A 103 -11.96 -3.80 7.16
N ARG A 104 -12.43 -2.89 8.03
CA ARG A 104 -13.82 -2.40 8.03
C ARG A 104 -14.15 -1.57 6.79
N GLY A 105 -13.16 -0.87 6.24
CA GLY A 105 -13.32 -0.05 5.03
C GLY A 105 -12.91 -0.76 3.74
N THR A 106 -13.38 -0.21 2.63
CA THR A 106 -12.86 -0.58 1.30
C THR A 106 -11.45 0.00 1.14
N PRO A 107 -10.46 -0.79 0.70
CA PRO A 107 -9.10 -0.30 0.53
C PRO A 107 -8.98 0.74 -0.58
N GLY A 108 -8.05 1.68 -0.42
CA GLY A 108 -7.83 2.79 -1.35
C GLY A 108 -6.57 2.65 -2.20
N ILE A 109 -6.54 3.33 -3.34
CA ILE A 109 -5.29 3.58 -4.09
C ILE A 109 -4.38 4.47 -3.24
N THR A 110 -4.90 5.61 -2.77
CA THR A 110 -4.22 6.49 -1.81
C THR A 110 -4.94 6.45 -0.46
N GLY A 111 -4.30 7.01 0.56
CA GLY A 111 -4.81 7.00 1.92
C GLY A 111 -3.99 7.90 2.85
N PRO A 112 -4.41 8.00 4.11
CA PRO A 112 -3.72 8.81 5.12
C PRO A 112 -2.23 8.46 5.22
N TRP A 113 -1.90 7.15 5.26
CA TRP A 113 -0.52 6.68 5.31
C TRP A 113 0.28 7.09 4.07
N GLN A 114 -0.28 6.93 2.87
CA GLN A 114 0.37 7.27 1.60
C GLN A 114 0.68 8.77 1.47
N VAL A 115 -0.07 9.63 2.17
CA VAL A 115 0.14 11.08 2.18
C VAL A 115 1.08 11.52 3.31
N SER A 116 0.88 10.99 4.52
CA SER A 116 1.54 11.50 5.73
C SER A 116 2.85 10.78 6.10
N ALA A 117 3.07 9.55 5.60
CA ALA A 117 3.99 8.64 6.26
C ALA A 117 4.75 7.68 5.30
N ARG A 118 4.93 8.03 4.02
CA ARG A 118 5.70 7.18 3.06
C ARG A 118 7.11 6.83 3.54
N GLU A 119 7.74 7.68 4.35
CA GLU A 119 9.08 7.44 4.91
C GLU A 119 9.05 6.76 6.28
N ARG A 120 7.89 6.71 6.95
CA ARG A 120 7.81 6.08 8.26
C ARG A 120 7.85 4.55 8.13
N HIS A 121 8.32 3.93 9.20
CA HIS A 121 8.66 2.51 9.26
C HIS A 121 7.85 1.77 10.33
N ASP A 122 6.92 2.44 11.01
CA ASP A 122 6.12 1.87 12.08
C ASP A 122 4.73 1.44 11.58
N PHE A 123 4.40 0.17 11.81
CA PHE A 123 3.09 -0.40 11.50
C PHE A 123 1.99 0.14 12.42
N GLU A 124 2.31 0.43 13.69
CA GLU A 124 1.31 0.89 14.65
C GLU A 124 0.81 2.29 14.29
N GLU A 125 1.70 3.19 13.87
CA GLU A 125 1.31 4.48 13.31
C GLU A 125 0.45 4.35 12.04
N MET A 126 0.81 3.41 11.14
CA MET A 126 0.00 3.12 9.96
C MET A 126 -1.41 2.67 10.34
N LEU A 127 -1.51 1.79 11.32
CA LEU A 127 -2.77 1.27 11.81
C LEU A 127 -3.62 2.38 12.43
N GLN A 128 -3.03 3.23 13.26
CA GLN A 128 -3.75 4.35 13.87
C GLN A 128 -4.29 5.32 12.81
N LEU A 129 -3.46 5.69 11.82
CA LEU A 129 -3.87 6.55 10.71
C LEU A 129 -5.04 5.97 9.90
N ASP A 130 -5.01 4.65 9.65
CA ASP A 130 -6.10 3.96 8.96
C ASP A 130 -7.37 3.91 9.81
N ILE A 131 -7.27 3.60 11.10
CA ILE A 131 -8.43 3.57 12.03
C ILE A 131 -9.05 4.97 12.14
N ASP A 132 -8.25 6.01 12.37
CA ASP A 132 -8.70 7.40 12.47
C ASP A 132 -9.40 7.88 11.20
N TYR A 133 -8.94 7.40 10.04
CA TYR A 133 -9.60 7.65 8.77
C TYR A 133 -10.95 6.96 8.69
N LEU A 134 -11.01 5.67 9.02
CA LEU A 134 -12.25 4.89 8.98
C LEU A 134 -13.32 5.43 9.94
N ASP A 135 -12.92 5.94 11.11
CA ASP A 135 -13.83 6.47 12.12
C ASP A 135 -14.35 7.89 11.77
N SER A 136 -13.75 8.58 10.80
CA SER A 136 -14.18 9.92 10.38
C SER A 136 -14.04 10.16 8.87
N ILE A 137 -14.54 9.18 8.09
CA ILE A 137 -14.66 9.28 6.63
C ILE A 137 -15.63 10.42 6.29
N SER A 138 -15.21 11.31 5.39
CA SER A 138 -16.07 12.33 4.81
C SER A 138 -15.56 12.73 3.43
N PHE A 139 -16.46 13.22 2.59
CA PHE A 139 -16.12 13.71 1.25
C PHE A 139 -15.02 14.79 1.28
N THR A 140 -15.13 15.74 2.21
CA THR A 140 -14.13 16.81 2.36
C THR A 140 -12.75 16.25 2.68
N ARG A 141 -12.67 15.22 3.55
CA ARG A 141 -11.42 14.58 3.91
C ARG A 141 -10.83 13.77 2.76
N ASP A 142 -11.66 13.07 2.00
CA ASP A 142 -11.22 12.36 0.80
C ASP A 142 -10.64 13.32 -0.24
N CYS A 143 -11.33 14.44 -0.51
CA CYS A 143 -10.82 15.50 -1.38
C CYS A 143 -9.48 16.06 -0.89
N ALA A 144 -9.35 16.31 0.42
CA ALA A 144 -8.09 16.77 1.01
C ALA A 144 -6.95 15.75 0.82
N LEU A 145 -7.21 14.46 1.02
CA LEU A 145 -6.22 13.39 0.82
C LEU A 145 -5.85 13.22 -0.66
N LEU A 146 -6.79 13.34 -1.59
CA LEU A 146 -6.52 13.32 -3.02
C LEU A 146 -5.61 14.48 -3.44
N LEU A 147 -5.91 15.70 -2.99
CA LEU A 147 -5.09 16.89 -3.27
C LEU A 147 -3.69 16.74 -2.67
N ALA A 148 -3.59 16.23 -1.44
CA ALA A 148 -2.31 16.01 -0.77
C ALA A 148 -1.48 14.86 -1.40
N THR A 149 -2.13 13.97 -2.16
CA THR A 149 -1.43 12.89 -2.90
C THR A 149 -0.60 13.46 -4.06
N ILE A 150 -1.04 14.54 -4.70
CA ILE A 150 -0.34 15.15 -5.85
C ILE A 150 1.11 15.55 -5.51
N PRO A 151 1.40 16.39 -4.48
CA PRO A 151 2.77 16.73 -4.13
C PRO A 151 3.54 15.53 -3.54
N ALA A 152 2.88 14.55 -2.94
CA ALA A 152 3.52 13.33 -2.44
C ALA A 152 4.05 12.45 -3.58
N VAL A 153 3.30 12.36 -4.69
CA VAL A 153 3.72 11.63 -5.90
C VAL A 153 4.78 12.41 -6.68
N LEU A 154 4.60 13.72 -6.88
CA LEU A 154 5.54 14.55 -7.62
C LEU A 154 6.88 14.75 -6.88
N GLY A 155 6.83 14.87 -5.55
CA GLY A 155 8.00 15.10 -4.71
C GLY A 155 8.87 13.86 -4.50
N ALA A 156 8.45 12.67 -4.97
CA ALA A 156 9.16 11.40 -4.77
C ALA A 156 9.51 11.05 -3.30
N ARG A 157 8.89 11.73 -2.32
CA ARG A 157 9.13 11.55 -0.88
C ARG A 157 8.72 10.12 -0.50
N GLY A 158 9.65 9.36 0.08
CA GLY A 158 9.49 7.94 0.40
C GLY A 158 9.62 6.94 -0.75
N SER A 159 10.20 7.33 -1.89
CA SER A 159 10.53 6.41 -3.00
C SER A 159 11.92 5.75 -2.91
N HIS A 160 12.69 6.10 -1.89
CA HIS A 160 13.99 5.48 -1.64
C HIS A 160 13.76 4.04 -1.21
#